data_AF-A0A1H9C2T7-F1
#
_entry.id   AF-A0A1H9C2T7-F1
#
_cell.length_a   1.000
_cell.length_b   1.000
_cell.length_c   1.000
_cell.angle_alpha   90.00
_cell.angle_beta   90.00
_cell.angle_gamma   90.00
#
_symmetry.space_group_name_H-M   'P 1'
#
loop_
_entity.id
_entity.type
_entity.pdbx_description
1 polymer ?
#
loop_
_entity_poly.entity_id
_entity_poly.type
_entity_poly.pdbx_seq_one_letter_code
_entity_poly.pdbx_strand_id
1 'polypeptide(L)'
;MEIAEVQDEESLERYLNALPEEERRQVAVRIASRAAARVLPIAVGFRLDSLVIPERALSLVSTFGTVAISATKMVNLDAQINPHSVNDVGSIAIENTGEANAAAYAAVVAAIRAAAASYTITTSATHAAESIREAILAVVVKATLEDETQVGLNEIANASKAAFWSTVREDLAETIDLVLWPNSVLGGLLATWQQIKTQLENDPSADWSFWIAWYERLLAGRDFLAAEMAEVLNTLGRDDWKKGPAHVNPMFDGVLGRYRAEDFEAGHAYGFRAQVNRKKDRLDLIAVKTVDLSEIVKKLRSALSDYKRRSNRGTSHNQLNAMCYDALEPELADFRKVISKYKENPQALHDEIIRYEKHVMRVLQDQDLPPAAEVASLIDDMRAAQSEICLMSEEVRAKEKLRTAIAVEKATEAQKLQAIRNCLGMMTDGTSEMELFAGLAVKALVDPDATVTEKQMAWQFAYRMGANAATTIKNYEEEVGAEKTNLGKRLKDVSDMAVAGDKFVDVLQEAVAESAPWVEGYFKYLGENGFPGMLS
;
A
#
# COMPACT_ATOMS: atom_id res chain seq x y z
N MET A 1 12.43 1.11 -40.45
CA MET A 1 12.10 -0.17 -39.80
C MET A 1 10.96 0.12 -38.86
N GLU A 2 9.87 -0.63 -38.97
CA GLU A 2 8.70 -0.47 -38.11
C GLU A 2 8.82 -1.34 -36.85
N ILE A 3 8.14 -0.97 -35.76
CA ILE A 3 8.13 -1.74 -34.50
C ILE A 3 7.69 -3.19 -34.73
N ALA A 4 6.74 -3.41 -35.64
CA ALA A 4 6.24 -4.74 -35.99
C ALA A 4 7.32 -5.69 -36.56
N GLU A 5 8.41 -5.13 -37.09
CA GLU A 5 9.53 -5.89 -37.68
C GLU A 5 10.55 -6.37 -36.63
N VAL A 6 10.42 -5.95 -35.36
CA VAL A 6 11.32 -6.38 -34.26
C VAL A 6 10.90 -7.76 -33.75
N GLN A 7 11.70 -8.79 -34.02
CA GLN A 7 11.43 -10.20 -33.71
C GLN A 7 12.56 -10.91 -32.95
N ASP A 8 13.72 -10.27 -32.85
CA ASP A 8 14.95 -10.80 -32.26
C ASP A 8 15.91 -9.66 -31.87
N GLU A 9 17.06 -10.02 -31.29
CA GLU A 9 18.08 -9.07 -30.84
C GLU A 9 18.63 -8.22 -32.00
N GLU A 10 18.88 -8.84 -33.16
CA GLU A 10 19.46 -8.15 -34.32
C GLU A 10 18.47 -7.12 -34.90
N SER A 11 17.20 -7.48 -35.02
CA SER A 11 16.14 -6.58 -35.44
C SER A 11 15.90 -5.44 -34.44
N LEU A 12 16.00 -5.70 -33.13
CA LEU A 12 15.98 -4.64 -32.11
C LEU A 12 17.18 -3.69 -32.23
N GLU A 13 18.38 -4.22 -32.43
CA GLU A 13 19.59 -3.41 -32.60
C GLU A 13 19.47 -2.49 -33.83
N ARG A 14 19.00 -3.04 -34.96
CA ARG A 14 18.74 -2.27 -36.18
C ARG A 14 17.70 -1.17 -35.95
N TYR A 15 16.63 -1.47 -35.21
CA TYR A 15 15.62 -0.48 -34.86
C TYR A 15 16.21 0.66 -34.02
N LEU A 16 16.95 0.33 -32.94
CA LEU A 16 17.58 1.33 -32.06
C LEU A 16 18.61 2.19 -32.80
N ASN A 17 19.41 1.59 -33.68
CA ASN A 17 20.40 2.30 -34.49
C ASN A 17 19.76 3.24 -35.53
N ALA A 18 18.51 2.99 -35.93
CA ALA A 18 17.76 3.87 -36.82
C ALA A 18 17.15 5.10 -36.12
N LEU A 19 17.05 5.09 -34.78
CA LEU A 19 16.53 6.23 -34.01
C LEU A 19 17.55 7.39 -33.92
N PRO A 20 17.07 8.64 -33.77
CA PRO A 20 17.90 9.79 -33.39
C PRO A 20 18.69 9.51 -32.09
N GLU A 21 19.88 10.09 -31.94
CA GLU A 21 20.78 9.80 -30.81
C GLU A 21 20.14 10.09 -29.44
N GLU A 22 19.41 11.19 -29.32
CA GLU A 22 18.72 11.57 -28.08
C GLU A 22 17.60 10.57 -27.71
N GLU A 23 16.81 10.14 -28.68
CA GLU A 23 15.72 9.18 -28.48
C GLU A 23 16.25 7.74 -28.27
N ARG A 24 17.32 7.38 -28.98
CA ARG A 24 17.93 6.05 -28.93
C ARG A 24 18.27 5.65 -27.51
N ARG A 25 18.90 6.55 -26.75
CA ARG A 25 19.31 6.27 -25.36
C ARG A 25 18.08 6.09 -24.47
N GLN A 26 17.08 6.97 -24.58
CA GLN A 26 15.86 6.88 -23.78
C GLN A 26 15.12 5.55 -24.04
N VAL A 27 14.95 5.19 -25.32
CA VAL A 27 14.27 3.95 -25.71
C VAL A 27 15.07 2.72 -25.29
N ALA A 28 16.39 2.73 -25.46
CA ALA A 28 17.27 1.64 -25.03
C ALA A 28 17.20 1.40 -23.51
N VAL A 29 17.25 2.47 -22.70
CA VAL A 29 17.14 2.39 -21.24
C VAL A 29 15.77 1.87 -20.82
N ARG A 30 14.69 2.33 -21.46
CA ARG A 30 13.33 1.86 -21.18
C ARG A 30 13.18 0.36 -21.40
N ILE A 31 13.61 -0.13 -22.56
CA ILE A 31 13.53 -1.57 -22.90
C ILE A 31 14.35 -2.39 -21.90
N ALA A 32 15.61 -1.99 -21.67
CA ALA A 32 16.50 -2.74 -20.79
C ALA A 32 15.94 -2.78 -19.35
N SER A 33 15.47 -1.65 -18.83
CA SER A 33 14.96 -1.52 -17.45
C SER A 33 13.67 -2.31 -17.24
N ARG A 34 12.70 -2.18 -18.14
CA ARG A 34 11.43 -2.93 -18.07
C ARG A 34 11.69 -4.42 -18.18
N ALA A 35 12.56 -4.81 -19.10
CA ALA A 35 12.88 -6.20 -19.29
C ALA A 35 13.60 -6.76 -18.03
N ALA A 36 14.56 -6.03 -17.43
CA ALA A 36 15.24 -6.46 -16.20
C ALA A 36 14.26 -6.61 -15.03
N ALA A 37 13.31 -5.68 -14.90
CA ALA A 37 12.26 -5.75 -13.89
C ALA A 37 11.39 -7.02 -14.06
N ARG A 38 11.08 -7.45 -15.29
CA ARG A 38 10.23 -8.65 -15.52
C ARG A 38 10.84 -9.94 -14.98
N VAL A 39 12.17 -10.06 -14.97
CA VAL A 39 12.88 -11.27 -14.51
C VAL A 39 13.42 -11.15 -13.09
N LEU A 40 13.17 -10.02 -12.42
CA LEU A 40 13.54 -9.83 -11.02
C LEU A 40 13.05 -10.96 -10.10
N PRO A 41 11.81 -11.49 -10.23
CA PRO A 41 11.36 -12.63 -9.43
C PRO A 41 12.23 -13.88 -9.62
N ILE A 42 12.74 -14.14 -10.83
CA ILE A 42 13.63 -15.29 -11.09
C ILE A 42 14.95 -15.13 -10.33
N ALA A 43 15.54 -13.93 -10.38
CA ALA A 43 16.78 -13.63 -9.69
C ALA A 43 16.63 -13.70 -8.15
N VAL A 44 15.53 -13.16 -7.62
CA VAL A 44 15.26 -13.13 -6.18
C VAL A 44 14.89 -14.51 -5.64
N GLY A 45 13.98 -15.24 -6.31
CA GLY A 45 13.49 -16.54 -5.85
C GLY A 45 14.59 -17.58 -5.71
N PHE A 46 15.49 -17.69 -6.69
CA PHE A 46 16.62 -18.62 -6.62
C PHE A 46 17.50 -18.38 -5.39
N ARG A 47 17.74 -17.11 -5.05
CA ARG A 47 18.63 -16.74 -3.94
C ARG A 47 18.01 -17.01 -2.58
N LEU A 48 16.69 -16.88 -2.48
CA LEU A 48 15.96 -17.29 -1.29
C LEU A 48 16.14 -18.77 -0.99
N ASP A 49 16.18 -19.61 -2.04
CA ASP A 49 16.30 -21.07 -1.92
C ASP A 49 17.75 -21.59 -1.77
N SER A 50 18.76 -20.85 -2.24
CA SER A 50 20.09 -21.43 -2.55
C SER A 50 21.27 -20.88 -1.76
N LEU A 51 21.11 -19.81 -0.98
CA LEU A 51 22.21 -19.13 -0.28
C LEU A 51 22.06 -19.16 1.24
N VAL A 52 23.20 -19.20 1.95
CA VAL A 52 23.25 -19.03 3.41
C VAL A 52 22.87 -17.58 3.76
N ILE A 53 22.17 -17.39 4.88
CA ILE A 53 21.42 -16.16 5.24
C ILE A 53 22.21 -14.83 5.03
N PRO A 54 23.50 -14.68 5.41
CA PRO A 54 24.21 -13.41 5.22
C PRO A 54 24.50 -13.08 3.74
N GLU A 55 24.93 -14.07 2.95
CA GLU A 55 25.23 -13.91 1.52
C GLU A 55 23.93 -13.69 0.72
N ARG A 56 22.86 -14.36 1.14
CA ARG A 56 21.50 -14.17 0.61
C ARG A 56 21.05 -12.73 0.73
N ALA A 57 21.10 -12.17 1.94
CA ALA A 57 20.63 -10.82 2.24
C ALA A 57 21.36 -9.74 1.41
N LEU A 58 22.70 -9.85 1.32
CA LEU A 58 23.54 -8.94 0.55
C LEU A 58 23.28 -9.03 -0.96
N SER A 59 23.12 -10.25 -1.46
CA SER A 59 22.83 -10.51 -2.87
C SER A 59 21.46 -9.95 -3.27
N LEU A 60 20.44 -10.19 -2.45
CA LEU A 60 19.07 -9.71 -2.67
C LEU A 60 18.99 -8.18 -2.77
N VAL A 61 19.51 -7.46 -1.76
CA VAL A 61 19.44 -5.99 -1.74
C VAL A 61 20.19 -5.38 -2.92
N SER A 62 21.32 -5.97 -3.32
CA SER A 62 22.10 -5.50 -4.46
C SER A 62 21.39 -5.70 -5.80
N THR A 63 20.62 -6.77 -5.96
CA THR A 63 19.85 -6.99 -7.19
C THR A 63 18.61 -6.12 -7.28
N PHE A 64 17.91 -5.90 -6.17
CA PHE A 64 16.88 -4.88 -6.10
C PHE A 64 17.46 -3.49 -6.46
N GLY A 65 18.58 -3.12 -5.84
CA GLY A 65 19.28 -1.85 -6.13
C GLY A 65 19.67 -1.68 -7.59
N THR A 66 20.20 -2.73 -8.22
CA THR A 66 20.60 -2.70 -9.64
C THR A 66 19.39 -2.41 -10.55
N VAL A 67 18.27 -3.11 -10.34
CA VAL A 67 17.05 -2.86 -11.14
C VAL A 67 16.49 -1.48 -10.83
N ALA A 68 16.47 -1.05 -9.58
CA ALA A 68 15.97 0.27 -9.18
C ALA A 68 16.74 1.44 -9.80
N ILE A 69 18.06 1.32 -9.97
CA ILE A 69 18.86 2.33 -10.70
C ILE A 69 18.40 2.44 -12.15
N SER A 70 18.26 1.30 -12.84
CA SER A 70 17.81 1.28 -14.25
C SER A 70 16.38 1.84 -14.38
N ALA A 71 15.46 1.43 -13.49
CA ALA A 71 14.09 1.92 -13.47
C ALA A 71 14.03 3.44 -13.23
N THR A 72 14.83 3.96 -12.30
CA THR A 72 14.92 5.41 -12.03
C THR A 72 15.39 6.19 -13.27
N LYS A 73 16.41 5.68 -13.95
CA LYS A 73 16.97 6.26 -15.19
C LYS A 73 16.05 6.14 -16.40
N MET A 74 15.16 5.15 -16.41
CA MET A 74 14.10 5.05 -17.42
C MET A 74 13.12 6.22 -17.32
N VAL A 75 12.77 6.66 -16.11
CA VAL A 75 11.81 7.77 -15.90
C VAL A 75 12.51 9.12 -16.05
N ASN A 76 13.67 9.26 -15.42
CA ASN A 76 14.45 10.49 -15.41
C ASN A 76 15.88 10.17 -15.84
N LEU A 77 16.16 10.27 -17.14
CA LEU A 77 17.47 9.96 -17.70
C LEU A 77 18.59 10.84 -17.11
N ASP A 78 18.23 12.08 -16.74
CA ASP A 78 19.13 13.10 -16.19
C ASP A 78 19.29 13.00 -14.66
N ALA A 79 18.57 12.08 -14.01
CA ALA A 79 18.70 11.81 -12.57
C ALA A 79 20.17 11.65 -12.18
N GLN A 80 20.68 12.45 -11.24
CA GLN A 80 22.05 12.30 -10.79
C GLN A 80 22.14 11.05 -9.93
N ILE A 81 22.79 10.02 -10.46
CA ILE A 81 23.12 8.79 -9.74
C ILE A 81 24.61 8.59 -9.94
N ASN A 82 25.33 8.31 -8.86
CA ASN A 82 26.76 8.06 -8.90
C ASN A 82 27.06 6.89 -9.86
N PRO A 83 27.79 7.08 -10.98
CA PRO A 83 28.09 6.00 -11.92
C PRO A 83 28.86 4.83 -11.27
N HIS A 84 29.59 5.09 -10.18
CA HIS A 84 30.25 4.05 -9.42
C HIS A 84 29.25 3.15 -8.69
N SER A 85 28.10 3.66 -8.25
CA SER A 85 27.09 2.86 -7.55
C SER A 85 26.57 1.72 -8.41
N VAL A 86 26.47 1.91 -9.73
CA VAL A 86 26.04 0.89 -10.71
C VAL A 86 27.04 -0.27 -10.78
N ASN A 87 28.32 0.06 -10.92
CA ASN A 87 29.38 -0.96 -10.97
C ASN A 87 29.54 -1.64 -9.62
N ASP A 88 29.46 -0.88 -8.54
CA ASP A 88 29.61 -1.37 -7.18
C ASP A 88 28.47 -2.31 -6.79
N VAL A 89 27.21 -1.91 -6.97
CA VAL A 89 26.04 -2.75 -6.67
C VAL A 89 25.95 -3.95 -7.60
N GLY A 90 26.29 -3.78 -8.89
CA GLY A 90 26.32 -4.88 -9.85
C GLY A 90 27.41 -5.91 -9.55
N SER A 91 28.59 -5.46 -9.13
CA SER A 91 29.68 -6.37 -8.73
C SER A 91 29.28 -7.22 -7.53
N ILE A 92 28.66 -6.62 -6.50
CA ILE A 92 28.17 -7.34 -5.31
C ILE A 92 27.05 -8.32 -5.68
N ALA A 93 26.17 -7.95 -6.61
CA ALA A 93 25.12 -8.85 -7.10
C ALA A 93 25.72 -10.09 -7.80
N ILE A 94 26.80 -9.96 -8.57
CA ILE A 94 27.48 -11.09 -9.24
C ILE A 94 28.36 -11.90 -8.27
N GLU A 95 29.16 -11.25 -7.42
CA GLU A 95 30.08 -11.91 -6.48
C GLU A 95 29.37 -12.97 -5.62
N ASN A 96 28.08 -12.74 -5.33
CA ASN A 96 27.24 -13.63 -4.54
C ASN A 96 26.27 -14.47 -5.40
N THR A 97 26.50 -14.58 -6.71
CA THR A 97 25.74 -15.46 -7.62
C THR A 97 26.63 -16.62 -8.03
N GLY A 98 26.47 -17.78 -7.38
CA GLY A 98 27.11 -19.01 -7.85
C GLY A 98 26.56 -19.43 -9.21
N GLU A 99 27.41 -19.98 -10.08
CA GLU A 99 27.08 -20.44 -11.45
C GLU A 99 26.04 -21.58 -11.52
N ALA A 100 25.54 -22.06 -10.37
CA ALA A 100 24.70 -23.25 -10.27
C ALA A 100 23.30 -23.13 -10.89
N ASN A 101 22.82 -21.91 -11.20
CA ASN A 101 21.55 -21.71 -11.91
C ASN A 101 21.66 -20.62 -12.98
N ALA A 102 21.74 -21.06 -14.24
CA ALA A 102 21.89 -20.21 -15.42
C ALA A 102 20.76 -19.16 -15.56
N ALA A 103 19.52 -19.49 -15.17
CA ALA A 103 18.39 -18.57 -15.29
C ALA A 103 18.50 -17.37 -14.34
N ALA A 104 18.84 -17.66 -13.07
CA ALA A 104 19.03 -16.63 -12.07
C ALA A 104 20.26 -15.76 -12.38
N TYR A 105 21.36 -16.38 -12.80
CA TYR A 105 22.54 -15.65 -13.26
C TYR A 105 22.23 -14.73 -14.45
N ALA A 106 21.52 -15.24 -15.46
CA ALA A 106 21.11 -14.45 -16.62
C ALA A 106 20.20 -13.27 -16.22
N ALA A 107 19.27 -13.45 -15.27
CA ALA A 107 18.42 -12.38 -14.76
C ALA A 107 19.23 -11.29 -14.01
N VAL A 108 20.24 -11.68 -13.23
CA VAL A 108 21.14 -10.72 -12.55
C VAL A 108 22.00 -9.96 -13.55
N VAL A 109 22.58 -10.66 -14.52
CA VAL A 109 23.35 -10.05 -15.61
C VAL A 109 22.48 -9.07 -16.41
N ALA A 110 21.21 -9.42 -16.66
CA ALA A 110 20.27 -8.52 -17.31
C ALA A 110 20.04 -7.22 -16.52
N ALA A 111 19.85 -7.32 -15.20
CA ALA A 111 19.72 -6.14 -14.35
C ALA A 111 20.95 -5.24 -14.43
N ILE A 112 22.15 -5.82 -14.39
CA ILE A 112 23.42 -5.07 -14.45
C ILE A 112 23.58 -4.40 -15.82
N ARG A 113 23.26 -5.12 -16.90
CA ARG A 113 23.30 -4.57 -18.27
C ARG A 113 22.29 -3.44 -18.43
N ALA A 114 21.09 -3.53 -17.85
CA ALA A 114 20.11 -2.46 -17.87
C ALA A 114 20.58 -1.22 -17.09
N ALA A 115 21.18 -1.41 -15.92
CA ALA A 115 21.77 -0.31 -15.16
C ALA A 115 22.94 0.33 -15.92
N ALA A 116 23.80 -0.47 -16.56
CA ALA A 116 24.89 0.02 -17.41
C ALA A 116 24.41 0.77 -18.65
N ALA A 117 23.33 0.30 -19.30
CA ALA A 117 22.69 0.98 -20.43
C ALA A 117 22.21 2.40 -20.09
N SER A 118 22.00 2.69 -18.81
CA SER A 118 21.69 4.05 -18.35
C SER A 118 22.85 5.03 -18.55
N TYR A 119 24.06 4.54 -18.77
CA TYR A 119 25.29 5.34 -18.93
C TYR A 119 25.98 5.15 -20.29
N THR A 120 25.67 4.08 -21.03
CA THR A 120 26.27 3.76 -22.33
C THR A 120 25.22 3.69 -23.44
N ILE A 121 25.60 4.04 -24.67
CA ILE A 121 24.66 4.16 -25.80
C ILE A 121 24.65 2.82 -26.56
N THR A 122 23.49 2.17 -26.60
CA THR A 122 23.06 1.04 -27.46
C THR A 122 23.40 -0.42 -27.07
N THR A 123 24.65 -0.86 -27.01
CA THR A 123 24.96 -2.32 -26.92
C THR A 123 24.42 -2.97 -25.64
N SER A 124 24.37 -2.25 -24.53
CA SER A 124 23.89 -2.82 -23.26
C SER A 124 22.40 -3.15 -23.24
N ALA A 125 21.57 -2.50 -24.07
CA ALA A 125 20.12 -2.73 -24.08
C ALA A 125 19.71 -3.99 -24.86
N THR A 126 20.34 -4.25 -26.01
CA THR A 126 20.11 -5.48 -26.80
C THR A 126 20.54 -6.72 -26.01
N HIS A 127 21.72 -6.64 -25.40
CA HIS A 127 22.26 -7.69 -24.54
C HIS A 127 21.44 -7.90 -23.26
N ALA A 128 20.77 -6.87 -22.74
CA ALA A 128 19.85 -7.02 -21.61
C ALA A 128 18.60 -7.81 -22.05
N ALA A 129 17.96 -7.39 -23.15
CA ALA A 129 16.80 -8.09 -23.71
C ALA A 129 17.07 -9.57 -23.98
N GLU A 130 18.26 -9.90 -24.52
CA GLU A 130 18.62 -11.28 -24.79
C GLU A 130 18.90 -12.10 -23.52
N SER A 131 19.59 -11.55 -22.53
CA SER A 131 19.78 -12.21 -21.21
C SER A 131 18.44 -12.54 -20.53
N ILE A 132 17.42 -11.73 -20.79
CA ILE A 132 16.08 -11.89 -20.22
C ILE A 132 15.32 -12.99 -20.95
N ARG A 133 15.43 -13.03 -22.27
CA ARG A 133 14.90 -14.14 -23.07
C ARG A 133 15.46 -15.46 -22.59
N GLU A 134 16.77 -15.53 -22.33
CA GLU A 134 17.42 -16.73 -21.79
C GLU A 134 16.92 -17.10 -20.39
N ALA A 135 16.76 -16.12 -19.49
CA ALA A 135 16.21 -16.36 -18.15
C ALA A 135 14.78 -16.91 -18.19
N ILE A 136 13.92 -16.33 -19.03
CA ILE A 136 12.52 -16.79 -19.21
C ILE A 136 12.49 -18.18 -19.81
N LEU A 137 13.27 -18.42 -20.87
CA LEU A 137 13.32 -19.72 -21.53
C LEU A 137 13.76 -20.82 -20.56
N ALA A 138 14.77 -20.56 -19.74
CA ALA A 138 15.26 -21.52 -18.76
C ALA A 138 14.21 -21.87 -17.69
N VAL A 139 13.39 -20.90 -17.24
CA VAL A 139 12.30 -21.16 -16.30
C VAL A 139 11.17 -21.95 -16.95
N VAL A 140 10.75 -21.57 -18.15
CA VAL A 140 9.68 -22.25 -18.88
C VAL A 140 10.07 -23.70 -19.18
N VAL A 141 11.28 -23.93 -19.70
CA VAL A 141 11.78 -25.28 -19.97
C VAL A 141 11.85 -26.12 -18.70
N LYS A 142 12.33 -25.56 -17.57
CA LYS A 142 12.36 -26.27 -16.29
C LYS A 142 10.96 -26.68 -15.81
N ALA A 143 9.99 -25.78 -15.86
CA ALA A 143 8.60 -26.06 -15.46
C ALA A 143 7.93 -27.13 -16.34
N THR A 144 8.37 -27.26 -17.59
CA THR A 144 7.78 -28.19 -18.56
C THR A 144 8.47 -29.57 -18.57
N LEU A 145 9.75 -29.64 -18.16
CA LEU A 145 10.50 -30.90 -17.98
C LEU A 145 9.92 -31.81 -16.90
N GLU A 146 9.08 -31.28 -16.02
CA GLU A 146 8.38 -32.05 -14.99
C GLU A 146 7.16 -32.82 -15.56
N ASP A 147 6.70 -32.53 -16.79
CA ASP A 147 5.38 -33.02 -17.28
C ASP A 147 5.32 -33.53 -18.76
N GLU A 148 6.26 -33.24 -19.67
CA GLU A 148 6.07 -33.54 -21.12
C GLU A 148 7.25 -34.10 -21.95
N THR A 149 6.93 -34.60 -23.15
CA THR A 149 7.87 -35.11 -24.18
C THR A 149 8.58 -33.98 -24.95
N GLN A 150 9.77 -34.26 -25.50
CA GLN A 150 10.67 -33.30 -26.16
C GLN A 150 10.05 -32.44 -27.28
N VAL A 151 8.99 -32.91 -27.96
CA VAL A 151 8.31 -32.17 -29.04
C VAL A 151 7.48 -30.99 -28.49
N GLY A 152 6.80 -31.15 -27.36
CA GLY A 152 6.05 -30.08 -26.69
C GLY A 152 6.95 -28.96 -26.16
N LEU A 153 8.15 -29.31 -25.68
CA LEU A 153 9.14 -28.34 -25.19
C LEU A 153 9.54 -27.30 -26.25
N ASN A 154 9.71 -27.71 -27.50
CA ASN A 154 10.08 -26.79 -28.58
C ASN A 154 8.95 -25.84 -28.95
N GLU A 155 7.70 -26.31 -28.96
CA GLU A 155 6.54 -25.47 -29.24
C GLU A 155 6.32 -24.43 -28.14
N ILE A 156 6.47 -24.83 -26.87
CA ILE A 156 6.38 -23.95 -25.70
C ILE A 156 7.53 -22.93 -25.68
N ALA A 157 8.76 -23.36 -26.00
CA ALA A 157 9.91 -22.47 -26.13
C ALA A 157 9.68 -21.40 -27.21
N ASN A 158 9.16 -21.80 -28.37
CA ASN A 158 8.84 -20.89 -29.47
C ASN A 158 7.71 -19.92 -29.12
N ALA A 159 6.65 -20.40 -28.46
CA ALA A 159 5.55 -19.56 -27.99
C ALA A 159 6.04 -18.53 -26.95
N SER A 160 6.91 -18.93 -26.03
CA SER A 160 7.51 -18.04 -25.03
C SER A 160 8.40 -16.98 -25.67
N LYS A 161 9.21 -17.36 -26.67
CA LYS A 161 10.01 -16.42 -27.45
C LYS A 161 9.14 -15.40 -28.18
N ALA A 162 8.06 -15.85 -28.81
CA ALA A 162 7.12 -14.97 -29.51
C ALA A 162 6.42 -13.99 -28.55
N ALA A 163 6.00 -14.48 -27.38
CA ALA A 163 5.36 -13.65 -26.34
C ALA A 163 6.33 -12.60 -25.75
N PHE A 164 7.60 -12.97 -25.53
CA PHE A 164 8.64 -12.04 -25.09
C PHE A 164 8.80 -10.88 -26.08
N TRP A 165 9.02 -11.17 -27.36
CA TRP A 165 9.19 -10.13 -28.38
C TRP A 165 7.92 -9.32 -28.63
N SER A 166 6.74 -9.90 -28.42
CA SER A 166 5.49 -9.11 -28.39
C SER A 166 5.51 -8.04 -27.31
N THR A 167 5.98 -8.40 -26.12
CA THR A 167 6.09 -7.48 -24.98
C THR A 167 7.15 -6.40 -25.23
N VAL A 168 8.28 -6.75 -25.87
CA VAL A 168 9.29 -5.76 -26.28
C VAL A 168 8.73 -4.76 -27.30
N ARG A 169 7.88 -5.22 -28.23
CA ARG A 169 7.21 -4.33 -29.19
C ARG A 169 6.23 -3.38 -28.51
N GLU A 170 5.53 -3.83 -27.48
CA GLU A 170 4.69 -2.95 -26.65
C GLU A 170 5.54 -1.88 -25.94
N ASP A 171 6.70 -2.26 -25.38
CA ASP A 171 7.63 -1.32 -24.76
C ASP A 171 8.24 -0.32 -25.76
N LEU A 172 8.29 -0.66 -27.05
CA LEU A 172 8.72 0.25 -28.12
C LEU A 172 7.64 1.28 -28.46
N ALA A 173 6.36 0.93 -28.32
CA ALA A 173 5.23 1.73 -28.79
C ALA A 173 4.78 2.85 -27.82
N GLU A 174 5.11 2.78 -26.53
CA GLU A 174 4.47 3.63 -25.49
C GLU A 174 5.41 4.31 -24.46
N THR A 175 4.82 5.22 -23.68
CA THR A 175 5.37 5.92 -22.50
C THR A 175 5.32 5.04 -21.23
N ILE A 176 6.02 5.47 -20.18
CA ILE A 176 6.49 4.68 -19.02
C ILE A 176 5.39 4.02 -18.15
N ASP A 177 4.14 4.47 -18.23
CA ASP A 177 3.04 4.13 -17.30
C ASP A 177 2.35 2.77 -17.57
N LEU A 178 2.95 1.93 -18.41
CA LEU A 178 2.41 0.61 -18.72
C LEU A 178 2.69 -0.41 -17.61
N VAL A 179 1.65 -1.19 -17.28
CA VAL A 179 1.74 -2.43 -16.49
C VAL A 179 2.91 -3.28 -16.99
N LEU A 180 3.72 -3.82 -16.06
CA LEU A 180 4.95 -4.53 -16.43
C LEU A 180 4.66 -5.86 -17.14
N TRP A 181 3.55 -6.52 -16.77
CA TRP A 181 3.10 -7.82 -17.29
C TRP A 181 1.69 -7.73 -17.90
N PRO A 182 1.55 -7.25 -19.16
CA PRO A 182 0.26 -7.13 -19.82
C PRO A 182 -0.30 -8.47 -20.35
N ASN A 183 0.56 -9.49 -20.54
CA ASN A 183 0.23 -10.75 -21.21
C ASN A 183 0.33 -11.99 -20.30
N SER A 184 -0.56 -12.97 -20.52
CA SER A 184 -0.74 -14.18 -19.68
C SER A 184 0.45 -15.16 -19.66
N VAL A 185 1.32 -15.15 -20.68
CA VAL A 185 2.48 -16.06 -20.77
C VAL A 185 3.52 -15.77 -19.69
N LEU A 186 3.61 -14.52 -19.21
CA LEU A 186 4.42 -14.15 -18.05
C LEU A 186 3.69 -14.38 -16.71
N GLY A 187 2.44 -14.86 -16.72
CA GLY A 187 1.62 -15.06 -15.53
C GLY A 187 2.21 -16.04 -14.50
N GLY A 188 3.05 -16.99 -14.93
CA GLY A 188 3.82 -17.84 -14.03
C GLY A 188 4.79 -17.03 -13.14
N LEU A 189 5.36 -15.94 -13.65
CA LEU A 189 6.26 -15.06 -12.89
C LEU A 189 5.50 -14.23 -11.84
N LEU A 190 4.22 -13.94 -12.07
CA LEU A 190 3.37 -13.32 -11.04
C LEU A 190 3.16 -14.26 -9.87
N ALA A 191 2.89 -15.55 -10.14
CA ALA A 191 2.79 -16.56 -9.07
C ALA A 191 4.12 -16.71 -8.32
N THR A 192 5.26 -16.75 -9.04
CA THR A 192 6.60 -16.73 -8.44
C THR A 192 6.82 -15.49 -7.57
N TRP A 193 6.40 -14.30 -8.03
CA TRP A 193 6.49 -13.08 -7.24
C TRP A 193 5.64 -13.16 -5.96
N GLN A 194 4.41 -13.66 -6.01
CA GLN A 194 3.58 -13.79 -4.81
C GLN A 194 4.19 -14.73 -3.75
N GLN A 195 4.84 -15.81 -4.20
CA GLN A 195 5.59 -16.70 -3.31
C GLN A 195 6.79 -15.97 -2.68
N ILE A 196 7.57 -15.26 -3.49
CA ILE A 196 8.73 -14.47 -3.04
C ILE A 196 8.32 -13.39 -2.06
N LYS A 197 7.26 -12.64 -2.36
CA LYS A 197 6.70 -11.60 -1.49
C LYS A 197 6.42 -12.18 -0.11
N THR A 198 5.73 -13.31 -0.05
CA THR A 198 5.44 -14.01 1.21
C THR A 198 6.72 -14.39 1.97
N GLN A 199 7.76 -14.84 1.27
CA GLN A 199 9.03 -15.18 1.90
C GLN A 199 9.78 -13.94 2.43
N LEU A 200 9.79 -12.84 1.67
CA LEU A 200 10.42 -11.58 2.07
C LEU A 200 9.69 -10.94 3.26
N GLU A 201 8.36 -10.98 3.29
CA GLU A 201 7.53 -10.52 4.43
C GLU A 201 7.83 -11.29 5.72
N ASN A 202 8.29 -12.54 5.61
CA ASN A 202 8.62 -13.41 6.73
C ASN A 202 10.14 -13.53 6.98
N ASP A 203 10.99 -12.79 6.25
CA ASP A 203 12.44 -12.87 6.43
C ASP A 203 12.88 -12.12 7.70
N PRO A 204 13.43 -12.80 8.72
CA PRO A 204 13.81 -12.16 9.97
C PRO A 204 15.09 -11.32 9.84
N SER A 205 15.80 -11.36 8.70
CA SER A 205 17.11 -10.71 8.54
C SER A 205 17.04 -9.21 8.25
N ALA A 206 15.94 -8.71 7.69
CA ALA A 206 15.72 -7.28 7.40
C ALA A 206 14.25 -6.98 7.05
N ASP A 207 13.85 -5.72 7.16
CA ASP A 207 12.55 -5.26 6.65
C ASP A 207 12.61 -5.02 5.14
N TRP A 208 11.92 -5.86 4.36
CA TRP A 208 11.86 -5.77 2.90
C TRP A 208 10.68 -4.95 2.36
N SER A 209 9.91 -4.28 3.24
CA SER A 209 8.68 -3.56 2.89
C SER A 209 8.87 -2.57 1.74
N PHE A 210 9.97 -1.82 1.74
CA PHE A 210 10.27 -0.87 0.68
C PHE A 210 10.40 -1.52 -0.69
N TRP A 211 11.21 -2.58 -0.81
CA TRP A 211 11.46 -3.25 -2.10
C TRP A 211 10.23 -3.97 -2.63
N ILE A 212 9.41 -4.52 -1.72
CA ILE A 212 8.10 -5.10 -2.06
C ILE A 212 7.19 -4.01 -2.62
N ALA A 213 7.00 -2.90 -1.89
CA ALA A 213 6.12 -1.80 -2.30
C ALA A 213 6.58 -1.15 -3.63
N TRP A 214 7.88 -0.92 -3.78
CA TRP A 214 8.49 -0.40 -5.00
C TRP A 214 8.20 -1.31 -6.20
N TYR A 215 8.42 -2.62 -6.06
CA TYR A 215 8.18 -3.54 -7.17
C TYR A 215 6.68 -3.70 -7.49
N GLU A 216 5.80 -3.69 -6.50
CA GLU A 216 4.34 -3.71 -6.73
C GLU A 216 3.84 -2.46 -7.45
N ARG A 217 4.42 -1.28 -7.17
CA ARG A 217 4.16 -0.07 -7.95
C ARG A 217 4.61 -0.23 -9.40
N LEU A 218 5.83 -0.71 -9.62
CA LEU A 218 6.37 -0.95 -10.95
C LEU A 218 5.52 -1.96 -11.74
N LEU A 219 5.06 -3.04 -11.09
CA LEU A 219 4.14 -4.01 -11.68
C LEU A 219 2.83 -3.37 -12.14
N ALA A 220 2.27 -2.51 -11.29
CA ALA A 220 1.00 -1.83 -11.55
C ALA A 220 1.12 -0.62 -12.51
N GLY A 221 2.32 -0.28 -13.00
CA GLY A 221 2.55 0.91 -13.81
C GLY A 221 2.31 2.21 -13.04
N ARG A 222 2.44 2.19 -11.70
CA ARG A 222 2.26 3.37 -10.84
C ARG A 222 3.56 4.14 -10.68
N ASP A 223 3.44 5.44 -10.39
CA ASP A 223 4.59 6.24 -10.01
C ASP A 223 5.30 5.61 -8.80
N PHE A 224 6.62 5.49 -8.91
CA PHE A 224 7.51 4.99 -7.89
C PHE A 224 8.51 6.06 -7.45
N LEU A 225 8.15 7.34 -7.61
CA LEU A 225 8.88 8.48 -7.06
C LEU A 225 10.33 8.51 -7.55
N ALA A 226 10.52 8.45 -8.87
CA ALA A 226 11.85 8.30 -9.47
C ALA A 226 12.82 9.43 -9.09
N ALA A 227 12.33 10.64 -8.84
CA ALA A 227 13.18 11.76 -8.40
C ALA A 227 13.74 11.52 -6.99
N GLU A 228 12.88 11.12 -6.05
CA GLU A 228 13.22 10.83 -4.67
C GLU A 228 14.08 9.55 -4.56
N MET A 229 13.79 8.55 -5.40
CA MET A 229 14.63 7.38 -5.59
C MET A 229 16.04 7.76 -6.02
N ALA A 230 16.17 8.70 -6.97
CA ALA A 230 17.47 9.16 -7.44
C ALA A 230 18.28 9.83 -6.32
N GLU A 231 17.64 10.65 -5.48
CA GLU A 231 18.30 11.30 -4.34
C GLU A 231 18.94 10.27 -3.40
N VAL A 232 18.21 9.23 -3.02
CA VAL A 232 18.74 8.15 -2.17
C VAL A 232 19.84 7.38 -2.89
N LEU A 233 19.57 6.92 -4.12
CA LEU A 233 20.52 6.11 -4.92
C LEU A 233 21.83 6.85 -5.22
N ASN A 234 21.81 8.18 -5.29
CA ASN A 234 23.00 8.99 -5.51
C ASN A 234 23.96 8.98 -4.32
N THR A 235 23.42 8.83 -3.11
CA THR A 235 24.21 8.83 -1.86
C THR A 235 24.85 7.48 -1.54
N LEU A 236 24.31 6.38 -2.10
CA LEU A 236 24.75 5.03 -1.82
C LEU A 236 26.06 4.69 -2.55
N GLY A 237 27.13 4.45 -1.78
CA GLY A 237 28.40 3.93 -2.29
C GLY A 237 28.57 2.43 -2.08
N ARG A 238 29.68 1.85 -2.58
CA ARG A 238 30.01 0.42 -2.39
C ARG A 238 29.94 -0.03 -0.93
N ASP A 239 30.44 0.80 -0.02
CA ASP A 239 30.50 0.48 1.40
C ASP A 239 29.12 0.42 2.05
N ASP A 240 28.14 1.18 1.55
CA ASP A 240 26.76 1.11 2.04
C ASP A 240 26.08 -0.17 1.57
N TRP A 241 26.24 -0.53 0.29
CA TRP A 241 25.72 -1.79 -0.24
C TRP A 241 26.29 -3.01 0.51
N LYS A 242 27.59 -2.99 0.85
CA LYS A 242 28.25 -4.07 1.60
C LYS A 242 27.77 -4.25 3.05
N LYS A 243 27.15 -3.24 3.65
CA LYS A 243 26.55 -3.35 5.00
C LYS A 243 25.24 -4.16 4.97
N GLY A 244 24.69 -4.44 3.80
CA GLY A 244 23.51 -5.29 3.63
C GLY A 244 22.18 -4.57 3.90
N PRO A 245 21.05 -5.30 3.87
CA PRO A 245 19.72 -4.72 3.86
C PRO A 245 19.33 -3.98 5.15
N ALA A 246 19.88 -4.37 6.30
CA ALA A 246 19.62 -3.68 7.57
C ALA A 246 20.13 -2.22 7.56
N HIS A 247 21.14 -1.91 6.73
CA HIS A 247 21.64 -0.55 6.53
C HIS A 247 20.95 0.15 5.34
N VAL A 248 20.79 -0.56 4.22
CA VAL A 248 20.29 0.04 2.97
C VAL A 248 18.78 0.30 3.00
N ASN A 249 17.97 -0.63 3.51
CA ASN A 249 16.52 -0.52 3.43
C ASN A 249 15.97 0.72 4.17
N PRO A 250 16.44 1.07 5.39
CA PRO A 250 15.99 2.27 6.10
C PRO A 250 16.30 3.59 5.35
N MET A 251 17.30 3.61 4.46
CA MET A 251 17.59 4.82 3.67
C MET A 251 16.46 5.19 2.70
N PHE A 252 15.53 4.28 2.44
CA PHE A 252 14.35 4.50 1.61
C PHE A 252 13.06 4.72 2.42
N ASP A 253 13.11 4.83 3.75
CA ASP A 253 11.91 5.00 4.59
C ASP A 253 11.08 6.22 4.22
N GLY A 254 11.72 7.32 3.81
CA GLY A 254 11.02 8.51 3.33
C GLY A 254 10.22 8.26 2.06
N VAL A 255 10.77 7.47 1.12
CA VAL A 255 10.10 7.07 -0.13
C VAL A 255 8.95 6.10 0.19
N LEU A 256 9.19 5.11 1.05
CA LEU A 256 8.16 4.17 1.51
C LEU A 256 7.01 4.89 2.23
N GLY A 257 7.31 5.91 3.04
CA GLY A 257 6.31 6.74 3.69
C GLY A 257 5.39 7.44 2.68
N ARG A 258 5.95 7.94 1.57
CA ARG A 258 5.17 8.55 0.49
C ARG A 258 4.37 7.53 -0.31
N TYR A 259 4.93 6.36 -0.61
CA TYR A 259 4.16 5.25 -1.20
C TYR A 259 2.95 4.88 -0.37
N ARG A 260 3.15 4.75 0.96
CA ARG A 260 2.06 4.48 1.90
C ARG A 260 1.06 5.63 1.93
N ALA A 261 1.51 6.89 1.90
CA ALA A 261 0.64 8.05 1.78
C ALA A 261 -0.21 7.97 0.50
N GLU A 262 0.39 7.78 -0.67
CA GLU A 262 -0.32 7.64 -1.94
C GLU A 262 -1.23 6.40 -2.00
N ASP A 263 -0.81 5.27 -1.44
CA ASP A 263 -1.64 4.07 -1.33
C ASP A 263 -2.83 4.30 -0.41
N PHE A 264 -2.63 5.11 0.63
CA PHE A 264 -3.71 5.61 1.47
C PHE A 264 -4.62 6.58 0.70
N GLU A 265 -4.08 7.47 -0.14
CA GLU A 265 -4.87 8.32 -1.02
C GLU A 265 -5.69 7.49 -2.04
N ALA A 266 -5.13 6.39 -2.53
CA ALA A 266 -5.74 5.51 -3.52
C ALA A 266 -6.76 4.53 -2.89
N GLY A 267 -6.48 4.02 -1.69
CA GLY A 267 -7.32 3.09 -0.92
C GLY A 267 -8.43 3.77 -0.12
N HIS A 268 -8.29 5.09 0.12
CA HIS A 268 -9.15 5.93 0.98
C HIS A 268 -9.16 5.46 2.44
N ALA A 269 -9.60 6.33 3.36
CA ALA A 269 -9.81 5.97 4.78
C ALA A 269 -10.76 4.77 4.97
N TYR A 270 -11.52 4.40 3.94
CA TYR A 270 -12.41 3.24 3.94
C TYR A 270 -11.66 1.90 3.86
N GLY A 271 -10.44 1.90 3.32
CA GLY A 271 -9.61 0.71 3.15
C GLY A 271 -8.94 0.20 4.41
N PHE A 272 -9.10 0.90 5.53
CA PHE A 272 -8.41 0.58 6.76
C PHE A 272 -9.36 0.55 7.97
N ARG A 273 -8.99 -0.22 9.00
CA ARG A 273 -9.62 -0.23 10.33
C ARG A 273 -8.55 -0.23 11.41
N ALA A 274 -8.88 0.37 12.55
CA ALA A 274 -8.07 0.33 13.75
C ALA A 274 -8.39 -0.93 14.57
N GLN A 275 -7.38 -1.73 14.88
CA GLN A 275 -7.49 -2.89 15.76
C GLN A 275 -6.51 -2.78 16.92
N VAL A 276 -6.91 -3.23 18.12
CA VAL A 276 -5.99 -3.28 19.26
C VAL A 276 -4.99 -4.41 19.07
N ASN A 277 -3.72 -4.06 19.03
CA ASN A 277 -2.61 -4.96 19.22
C ASN A 277 -2.45 -5.25 20.72
N ARG A 278 -3.00 -6.38 21.16
CA ARG A 278 -2.99 -6.78 22.58
C ARG A 278 -1.59 -6.97 23.16
N LYS A 279 -0.58 -7.28 22.34
CA LYS A 279 0.80 -7.46 22.81
C LYS A 279 1.47 -6.13 23.11
N LYS A 280 1.19 -5.13 22.27
CA LYS A 280 1.80 -3.80 22.37
C LYS A 280 0.97 -2.80 23.17
N ASP A 281 -0.29 -3.14 23.51
CA ASP A 281 -1.27 -2.23 24.13
C ASP A 281 -1.45 -0.94 23.30
N ARG A 282 -1.53 -1.10 21.98
CA ARG A 282 -1.57 -0.01 20.97
C ARG A 282 -2.54 -0.34 19.83
N LEU A 283 -2.86 0.64 18.99
CA LEU A 283 -3.71 0.48 17.80
C LEU A 283 -2.89 0.21 16.54
N ASP A 284 -3.16 -0.90 15.87
CA ASP A 284 -2.66 -1.19 14.53
C ASP A 284 -3.67 -0.72 13.48
N LEU A 285 -3.15 -0.24 12.35
CA LEU A 285 -3.93 -0.01 11.14
C LEU A 285 -3.95 -1.30 10.31
N ILE A 286 -5.14 -1.76 9.94
CA ILE A 286 -5.30 -3.03 9.20
C ILE A 286 -6.10 -2.78 7.92
N ALA A 287 -5.54 -3.22 6.80
CA ALA A 287 -6.21 -3.19 5.51
C ALA A 287 -7.48 -4.07 5.54
N VAL A 288 -8.61 -3.49 5.14
CA VAL A 288 -9.89 -4.16 5.04
C VAL A 288 -9.96 -4.87 3.69
N LYS A 289 -10.19 -6.19 3.72
CA LYS A 289 -10.44 -6.95 2.49
C LYS A 289 -11.75 -6.51 1.84
N THR A 290 -11.70 -6.24 0.55
CA THR A 290 -12.90 -6.01 -0.25
C THR A 290 -13.76 -7.27 -0.26
N VAL A 291 -15.05 -7.10 0.02
CA VAL A 291 -16.07 -8.16 0.01
C VAL A 291 -17.17 -7.80 -0.98
N ASP A 292 -17.76 -8.81 -1.59
CA ASP A 292 -18.84 -8.60 -2.55
C ASP A 292 -20.12 -8.10 -1.87
N LEU A 293 -20.93 -7.35 -2.61
CA LEU A 293 -22.20 -6.79 -2.10
C LEU A 293 -23.13 -7.85 -1.49
N SER A 294 -23.14 -9.06 -2.06
CA SER A 294 -23.96 -10.17 -1.56
C SER A 294 -23.57 -10.61 -0.14
N GLU A 295 -22.27 -10.57 0.18
CA GLU A 295 -21.75 -10.90 1.49
C GLU A 295 -22.08 -9.79 2.50
N ILE A 296 -21.95 -8.52 2.09
CA ILE A 296 -22.33 -7.35 2.91
C ILE A 296 -23.82 -7.43 3.27
N VAL A 297 -24.69 -7.69 2.28
CA VAL A 297 -26.13 -7.87 2.49
C VAL A 297 -26.42 -9.01 3.46
N LYS A 298 -25.69 -10.13 3.35
CA LYS A 298 -25.82 -11.27 4.26
C LYS A 298 -25.43 -10.89 5.69
N LYS A 299 -24.29 -10.22 5.90
CA LYS A 299 -23.83 -9.74 7.21
C LYS A 299 -24.86 -8.80 7.86
N LEU A 300 -25.37 -7.83 7.11
CA LEU A 300 -26.34 -6.87 7.61
C LEU A 300 -27.68 -7.53 8.02
N ARG A 301 -28.14 -8.53 7.26
CA ARG A 301 -29.32 -9.33 7.63
C ARG A 301 -29.09 -10.16 8.90
N SER A 302 -27.89 -10.74 9.05
CA SER A 302 -27.52 -11.46 10.26
C SER A 302 -27.50 -10.51 11.47
N ALA A 303 -26.88 -9.34 11.36
CA ALA A 303 -26.86 -8.31 12.40
C ALA A 303 -28.27 -7.93 12.87
N LEU A 304 -29.20 -7.68 11.94
CA LEU A 304 -30.60 -7.36 12.26
C LEU A 304 -31.35 -8.52 12.92
N SER A 305 -30.99 -9.76 12.58
CA SER A 305 -31.57 -10.97 13.18
C SER A 305 -31.01 -11.20 14.59
N ASP A 306 -29.73 -10.94 14.77
CA ASP A 306 -29.03 -11.04 16.04
C ASP A 306 -29.49 -9.98 17.04
N TYR A 307 -29.60 -8.72 16.61
CA TYR A 307 -30.20 -7.65 17.39
C TYR A 307 -31.60 -8.04 17.88
N LYS A 308 -32.47 -8.48 16.96
CA LYS A 308 -33.82 -8.97 17.33
C LYS A 308 -33.77 -10.08 18.36
N ARG A 309 -32.87 -11.06 18.19
CA ARG A 309 -32.74 -12.20 19.11
C ARG A 309 -32.24 -11.78 20.50
N ARG A 310 -31.29 -10.85 20.59
CA ARG A 310 -30.67 -10.41 21.85
C ARG A 310 -31.55 -9.40 22.59
N SER A 311 -32.24 -8.52 21.87
CA SER A 311 -33.08 -7.47 22.45
C SER A 311 -34.49 -7.94 22.84
N ASN A 312 -35.03 -8.99 22.20
CA ASN A 312 -36.39 -9.51 22.46
C ASN A 312 -36.46 -10.53 23.63
N ARG A 313 -35.37 -10.77 24.37
CA ARG A 313 -35.38 -11.68 25.54
C ARG A 313 -35.71 -10.89 26.80
N GLY A 314 -36.99 -10.78 27.14
CA GLY A 314 -37.49 -10.06 28.32
C GLY A 314 -37.11 -10.69 29.66
N THR A 315 -35.84 -10.61 30.05
CA THR A 315 -35.38 -10.81 31.43
C THR A 315 -35.22 -9.45 32.12
N SER A 316 -35.24 -9.41 33.46
CA SER A 316 -35.14 -8.15 34.23
C SER A 316 -33.86 -7.35 33.93
N HIS A 317 -32.81 -7.99 33.43
CA HIS A 317 -31.52 -7.38 33.08
C HIS A 317 -31.50 -6.83 31.63
N ASN A 318 -32.59 -6.99 30.87
CA ASN A 318 -32.67 -6.67 29.44
C ASN A 318 -33.80 -5.67 29.10
N GLN A 319 -34.39 -5.02 30.12
CA GLN A 319 -35.56 -4.15 29.94
C GLN A 319 -35.28 -2.98 29.00
N LEU A 320 -34.11 -2.34 29.10
CA LEU A 320 -33.73 -1.25 28.21
C LEU A 320 -33.62 -1.70 26.74
N ASN A 321 -33.01 -2.86 26.49
CA ASN A 321 -32.92 -3.41 25.13
C ASN A 321 -34.30 -3.78 24.57
N ALA A 322 -35.20 -4.30 25.41
CA ALA A 322 -36.58 -4.60 25.00
C ALA A 322 -37.36 -3.33 24.64
N MET A 323 -37.24 -2.26 25.45
CA MET A 323 -37.84 -0.95 25.14
C MET A 323 -37.29 -0.36 23.84
N CYS A 324 -35.96 -0.43 23.63
CA CYS A 324 -35.34 0.00 22.38
C CYS A 324 -35.83 -0.84 21.19
N TYR A 325 -35.98 -2.15 21.37
CA TYR A 325 -36.49 -3.03 20.31
C TYR A 325 -37.93 -2.69 19.93
N ASP A 326 -38.82 -2.49 20.91
CA ASP A 326 -40.21 -2.15 20.65
C ASP A 326 -40.34 -0.80 19.92
N ALA A 327 -39.49 0.16 20.27
CA ALA A 327 -39.42 1.45 19.59
C ALA A 327 -38.90 1.35 18.15
N LEU A 328 -37.91 0.48 17.91
CA LEU A 328 -37.18 0.40 16.64
C LEU A 328 -37.70 -0.66 15.66
N GLU A 329 -38.41 -1.70 16.11
CA GLU A 329 -38.83 -2.81 15.24
C GLU A 329 -39.67 -2.38 14.02
N PRO A 330 -40.57 -1.37 14.08
CA PRO A 330 -41.25 -0.88 12.88
C PRO A 330 -40.27 -0.41 11.80
N GLU A 331 -39.25 0.34 12.22
CA GLU A 331 -38.22 0.89 11.32
C GLU A 331 -37.28 -0.20 10.82
N LEU A 332 -36.84 -1.09 11.71
CA LEU A 332 -35.96 -2.21 11.34
C LEU A 332 -36.68 -3.21 10.43
N ALA A 333 -38.00 -3.38 10.56
CA ALA A 333 -38.79 -4.20 9.64
C ALA A 333 -38.85 -3.58 8.24
N ASP A 334 -38.98 -2.26 8.12
CA ASP A 334 -38.90 -1.61 6.80
C ASP A 334 -37.48 -1.68 6.23
N PHE A 335 -36.46 -1.46 7.07
CA PHE A 335 -35.07 -1.57 6.64
C PHE A 335 -34.73 -2.96 6.06
N ARG A 336 -35.23 -4.05 6.67
CA ARG A 336 -35.07 -5.41 6.11
C ARG A 336 -35.62 -5.53 4.68
N LYS A 337 -36.73 -4.84 4.37
CA LYS A 337 -37.30 -4.82 3.01
C LYS A 337 -36.42 -4.01 2.06
N VAL A 338 -35.94 -2.85 2.51
CA VAL A 338 -35.03 -1.97 1.76
C VAL A 338 -33.73 -2.69 1.38
N ILE A 339 -33.13 -3.43 2.32
CA ILE A 339 -31.95 -4.27 2.06
C ILE A 339 -32.25 -5.30 0.96
N SER A 340 -33.43 -5.91 0.97
CA SER A 340 -33.83 -6.86 -0.08
C SER A 340 -34.03 -6.19 -1.44
N LYS A 341 -34.60 -4.98 -1.45
CA LYS A 341 -34.86 -4.19 -2.66
C LYS A 341 -33.57 -3.74 -3.33
N TYR A 342 -32.58 -3.28 -2.56
CA TYR A 342 -31.32 -2.71 -3.08
C TYR A 342 -30.11 -3.65 -2.97
N LYS A 343 -30.33 -4.96 -2.79
CA LYS A 343 -29.26 -5.97 -2.66
C LYS A 343 -28.25 -6.03 -3.83
N GLU A 344 -28.62 -5.49 -4.98
CA GLU A 344 -27.81 -5.45 -6.21
C GLU A 344 -27.38 -4.02 -6.59
N ASN A 345 -27.79 -3.00 -5.82
CA ASN A 345 -27.44 -1.60 -6.08
C ASN A 345 -26.63 -1.04 -4.90
N PRO A 346 -25.28 -0.97 -5.02
CA PRO A 346 -24.42 -0.55 -3.92
C PRO A 346 -24.71 0.88 -3.47
N GLN A 347 -24.94 1.80 -4.41
CA GLN A 347 -25.22 3.20 -4.09
C GLN A 347 -26.54 3.39 -3.35
N ALA A 348 -27.61 2.79 -3.83
CA ALA A 348 -28.91 2.89 -3.19
C ALA A 348 -28.89 2.24 -1.80
N LEU A 349 -28.22 1.09 -1.67
CA LEU A 349 -28.08 0.43 -0.37
C LEU A 349 -27.28 1.28 0.62
N HIS A 350 -26.14 1.82 0.20
CA HIS A 350 -25.31 2.70 1.03
C HIS A 350 -26.08 3.92 1.56
N ASP A 351 -26.82 4.60 0.67
CA ASP A 351 -27.60 5.79 1.04
C ASP A 351 -28.73 5.46 2.03
N GLU A 352 -29.38 4.31 1.86
CA GLU A 352 -30.42 3.86 2.79
C GLU A 352 -29.83 3.43 4.14
N ILE A 353 -28.66 2.78 4.17
CA ILE A 353 -28.00 2.46 5.46
C ILE A 353 -27.72 3.76 6.25
N ILE A 354 -27.17 4.80 5.61
CA ILE A 354 -26.94 6.11 6.25
C ILE A 354 -28.25 6.72 6.76
N ARG A 355 -29.32 6.65 5.96
CA ARG A 355 -30.63 7.17 6.33
C ARG A 355 -31.16 6.46 7.57
N TYR A 356 -31.12 5.13 7.58
CA TYR A 356 -31.62 4.31 8.69
C TYR A 356 -30.78 4.45 9.95
N GLU A 357 -29.45 4.58 9.86
CA GLU A 357 -28.60 4.86 11.02
C GLU A 357 -29.05 6.15 11.72
N LYS A 358 -29.25 7.23 10.95
CA LYS A 358 -29.73 8.51 11.48
C LYS A 358 -31.15 8.41 12.03
N HIS A 359 -32.01 7.63 11.38
CA HIS A 359 -33.39 7.46 11.81
C HIS A 359 -33.50 6.67 13.12
N VAL A 360 -32.72 5.60 13.28
CA VAL A 360 -32.60 4.84 14.54
C VAL A 360 -32.20 5.76 15.69
N MET A 361 -31.17 6.58 15.50
CA MET A 361 -30.74 7.53 16.53
C MET A 361 -31.80 8.58 16.85
N ARG A 362 -32.53 9.07 15.84
CA ARG A 362 -33.61 10.03 16.05
C ARG A 362 -34.78 9.42 16.82
N VAL A 363 -35.20 8.20 16.48
CA VAL A 363 -36.30 7.52 17.18
C VAL A 363 -35.96 7.32 18.66
N LEU A 364 -34.72 6.95 18.97
CA LEU A 364 -34.28 6.83 20.37
C LEU A 364 -34.31 8.18 21.10
N GLN A 365 -33.83 9.24 20.44
CA GLN A 365 -33.85 10.59 21.00
C GLN A 365 -35.28 11.11 21.22
N ASP A 366 -36.17 10.92 20.25
CA ASP A 366 -37.57 11.37 20.32
C ASP A 366 -38.36 10.63 21.41
N GLN A 367 -37.95 9.40 21.75
CA GLN A 367 -38.54 8.60 22.83
C GLN A 367 -37.79 8.73 24.17
N ASP A 368 -36.79 9.60 24.27
CA ASP A 368 -35.95 9.78 25.45
C ASP A 368 -35.33 8.48 25.98
N LEU A 369 -34.94 7.59 25.04
CA LEU A 369 -34.34 6.30 25.33
C LEU A 369 -32.82 6.39 25.23
N PRO A 370 -32.06 6.00 26.28
CA PRO A 370 -30.62 5.91 26.16
C PRO A 370 -30.24 4.76 25.22
N PRO A 371 -29.18 4.92 24.40
CA PRO A 371 -28.74 3.88 23.47
C PRO A 371 -28.23 2.67 24.24
N ALA A 372 -28.94 1.56 24.12
CA ALA A 372 -28.56 0.29 24.74
C ALA A 372 -27.37 -0.36 24.00
N ALA A 373 -26.63 -1.24 24.68
CA ALA A 373 -25.44 -1.88 24.11
C ALA A 373 -25.72 -2.61 22.79
N GLU A 374 -26.88 -3.25 22.66
CA GLU A 374 -27.26 -3.95 21.43
C GLU A 374 -27.59 -3.01 20.28
N VAL A 375 -28.10 -1.80 20.57
CA VAL A 375 -28.30 -0.76 19.56
C VAL A 375 -26.95 -0.25 19.07
N ALA A 376 -26.00 -0.02 19.97
CA ALA A 376 -24.64 0.39 19.60
C ALA A 376 -23.99 -0.65 18.68
N SER A 377 -24.09 -1.94 19.03
CA SER A 377 -23.60 -3.04 18.18
C SER A 377 -24.24 -3.05 16.80
N LEU A 378 -25.57 -2.82 16.70
CA LEU A 378 -26.26 -2.76 15.41
C LEU A 378 -25.77 -1.57 14.56
N ILE A 379 -25.58 -0.40 15.18
CA ILE A 379 -25.07 0.79 14.50
C ILE A 379 -23.64 0.55 13.99
N ASP A 380 -22.80 -0.12 14.78
CA ASP A 380 -21.45 -0.48 14.36
C ASP A 380 -21.46 -1.43 13.14
N ASP A 381 -22.36 -2.42 13.12
CA ASP A 381 -22.55 -3.30 11.96
C ASP A 381 -23.04 -2.53 10.72
N MET A 382 -23.94 -1.55 10.89
CA MET A 382 -24.40 -0.68 9.80
C MET A 382 -23.26 0.19 9.25
N ARG A 383 -22.42 0.76 10.11
CA ARG A 383 -21.26 1.55 9.71
C ARG A 383 -20.19 0.70 9.02
N ALA A 384 -19.96 -0.52 9.50
CA ALA A 384 -19.07 -1.47 8.86
C ALA A 384 -19.54 -1.79 7.42
N ALA A 385 -20.85 -2.03 7.24
CA ALA A 385 -21.43 -2.24 5.91
C ALA A 385 -21.28 -1.03 4.99
N GLN A 386 -21.43 0.20 5.49
CA GLN A 386 -21.18 1.42 4.70
C GLN A 386 -19.74 1.48 4.19
N SER A 387 -18.76 1.22 5.06
CA SER A 387 -17.35 1.23 4.68
C SER A 387 -17.01 0.12 3.68
N GLU A 388 -17.57 -1.07 3.85
CA GLU A 388 -17.39 -2.19 2.91
C GLU A 388 -17.98 -1.86 1.52
N ILE A 389 -19.13 -1.16 1.46
CA ILE A 389 -19.70 -0.70 0.17
C ILE A 389 -18.82 0.37 -0.48
N CYS A 390 -18.31 1.34 0.27
CA CYS A 390 -17.39 2.36 -0.24
C CYS A 390 -16.10 1.76 -0.82
N LEU A 391 -15.62 0.67 -0.20
CA LEU A 391 -14.46 -0.06 -0.69
C LEU A 391 -14.72 -0.73 -2.04
N MET A 392 -15.84 -1.43 -2.16
CA MET A 392 -16.12 -2.22 -3.36
C MET A 392 -16.62 -1.39 -4.56
N SER A 393 -17.18 -0.20 -4.33
CA SER A 393 -17.82 0.60 -5.38
C SER A 393 -17.18 1.98 -5.52
N GLU A 394 -16.52 2.21 -6.65
CA GLU A 394 -15.89 3.50 -6.99
C GLU A 394 -16.92 4.64 -7.06
N GLU A 395 -18.12 4.38 -7.59
CA GLU A 395 -19.21 5.37 -7.65
C GLU A 395 -19.61 5.87 -6.27
N VAL A 396 -19.82 4.94 -5.32
CA VAL A 396 -20.15 5.29 -3.93
C VAL A 396 -19.01 6.05 -3.29
N ARG A 397 -17.77 5.63 -3.58
CA ARG A 397 -16.57 6.28 -3.05
C ARG A 397 -16.44 7.72 -3.54
N ALA A 398 -16.64 7.97 -4.83
CA ALA A 398 -16.60 9.31 -5.41
C ALA A 398 -17.68 10.21 -4.79
N LYS A 399 -18.89 9.69 -4.59
CA LYS A 399 -19.98 10.40 -3.93
C LYS A 399 -19.66 10.75 -2.48
N GLU A 400 -19.03 9.82 -1.75
CA GLU A 400 -18.70 10.02 -0.35
C GLU A 400 -17.52 11.00 -0.16
N LYS A 401 -16.57 11.04 -1.10
CA LYS A 401 -15.56 12.12 -1.17
C LYS A 401 -16.22 13.49 -1.27
N LEU A 402 -17.18 13.65 -2.17
CA LEU A 402 -17.92 14.91 -2.34
C LEU A 402 -18.70 15.29 -1.07
N ARG A 403 -19.38 14.31 -0.43
CA ARG A 403 -20.07 14.54 0.84
C ARG A 403 -19.13 14.98 1.94
N THR A 404 -17.96 14.34 2.03
CA THR A 404 -16.95 14.69 3.04
C THR A 404 -16.41 16.08 2.75
N ALA A 405 -16.11 16.42 1.49
CA ALA A 405 -15.68 17.78 1.11
C ALA A 405 -16.68 18.85 1.55
N ILE A 406 -17.98 18.65 1.31
CA ILE A 406 -19.03 19.57 1.76
C ILE A 406 -19.13 19.62 3.29
N ALA A 407 -18.97 18.48 3.97
CA ALA A 407 -18.96 18.43 5.43
C ALA A 407 -17.77 19.19 6.03
N VAL A 408 -16.60 19.12 5.38
CA VAL A 408 -15.39 19.88 5.74
C VAL A 408 -15.61 21.38 5.59
N GLU A 409 -16.18 21.82 4.48
CA GLU A 409 -16.51 23.25 4.27
C GLU A 409 -17.47 23.78 5.34
N LYS A 410 -18.36 22.92 5.85
CA LYS A 410 -19.36 23.27 6.86
C LYS A 410 -18.93 22.92 8.29
N ALA A 411 -17.73 22.37 8.48
CA ALA A 411 -17.28 21.92 9.79
C ALA A 411 -17.07 23.11 10.72
N THR A 412 -17.67 23.05 11.91
CA THR A 412 -17.44 24.05 12.95
C THR A 412 -16.03 23.92 13.51
N GLU A 413 -15.48 24.99 14.08
CA GLU A 413 -14.16 24.93 14.73
C GLU A 413 -14.08 23.85 15.81
N ALA A 414 -15.17 23.61 16.56
CA ALA A 414 -15.25 22.51 17.51
C ALA A 414 -15.09 21.12 16.84
N GLN A 415 -15.66 20.94 15.65
CA GLN A 415 -15.52 19.69 14.89
C GLN A 415 -14.09 19.54 14.35
N LYS A 416 -13.46 20.63 13.90
CA LYS A 416 -12.06 20.61 13.44
C LYS A 416 -11.11 20.23 14.57
N LEU A 417 -11.29 20.87 15.72
CA LEU A 417 -10.53 20.57 16.92
C LEU A 417 -10.71 19.12 17.36
N GLN A 418 -11.93 18.58 17.28
CA GLN A 418 -12.19 17.18 17.60
C GLN A 418 -11.50 16.22 16.61
N ALA A 419 -11.48 16.53 15.32
CA ALA A 419 -10.77 15.74 14.31
C ALA A 419 -9.26 15.72 14.59
N ILE A 420 -8.67 16.89 14.87
CA ILE A 420 -7.25 17.00 15.26
C ILE A 420 -6.97 16.19 16.52
N ARG A 421 -7.82 16.29 17.56
CA ARG A 421 -7.69 15.51 18.80
C ARG A 421 -7.73 14.00 18.55
N ASN A 422 -8.65 13.53 17.73
CA ASN A 422 -8.74 12.12 17.37
C ASN A 422 -7.44 11.66 16.70
N CYS A 423 -6.91 12.44 15.74
CA CYS A 423 -5.65 12.13 15.09
C CYS A 423 -4.46 12.16 16.07
N LEU A 424 -4.35 13.16 16.95
CA LEU A 424 -3.29 13.19 17.95
C LEU A 424 -3.34 11.98 18.90
N GLY A 425 -4.54 11.55 19.30
CA GLY A 425 -4.75 10.32 20.05
C GLY A 425 -4.25 9.09 19.28
N MET A 426 -4.64 8.96 18.02
CA MET A 426 -4.17 7.87 17.14
C MET A 426 -2.66 7.93 16.87
N MET A 427 -2.06 9.11 16.84
CA MET A 427 -0.60 9.29 16.72
C MET A 427 0.13 8.86 17.99
N THR A 428 -0.48 9.05 19.16
CA THR A 428 0.11 8.68 20.46
C THR A 428 -0.08 7.20 20.79
N ASP A 429 -1.20 6.63 20.36
CA ASP A 429 -1.63 5.29 20.73
C ASP A 429 -1.56 4.28 19.58
N GLY A 430 -1.29 4.75 18.36
CA GLY A 430 -1.10 3.93 17.18
C GLY A 430 0.26 3.23 17.15
N THR A 431 0.41 2.23 16.29
CA THR A 431 1.71 1.69 15.89
C THR A 431 2.03 2.14 14.47
N SER A 432 3.31 2.40 14.19
CA SER A 432 3.90 2.47 12.86
C SER A 432 3.05 3.25 11.84
N GLU A 433 2.23 2.54 11.04
CA GLU A 433 1.38 3.13 10.00
C GLU A 433 0.27 4.03 10.55
N MET A 434 -0.37 3.64 11.65
CA MET A 434 -1.40 4.46 12.30
C MET A 434 -0.81 5.78 12.80
N GLU A 435 0.40 5.74 13.37
CA GLU A 435 1.12 6.95 13.81
C GLU A 435 1.44 7.85 12.63
N LEU A 436 1.96 7.27 11.55
CA LEU A 436 2.31 8.00 10.32
C LEU A 436 1.10 8.71 9.71
N PHE A 437 0.00 7.98 9.46
CA PHE A 437 -1.19 8.57 8.83
C PHE A 437 -1.88 9.59 9.73
N ALA A 438 -1.89 9.35 11.04
CA ALA A 438 -2.38 10.33 11.99
C ALA A 438 -1.53 11.60 12.00
N GLY A 439 -0.21 11.48 11.95
CA GLY A 439 0.70 12.63 11.84
C GLY A 439 0.51 13.42 10.55
N LEU A 440 0.40 12.73 9.40
CA LEU A 440 0.10 13.36 8.12
C LEU A 440 -1.25 14.09 8.14
N ALA A 441 -2.27 13.48 8.73
CA ALA A 441 -3.58 14.10 8.88
C ALA A 441 -3.53 15.34 9.77
N VAL A 442 -2.83 15.29 10.91
CA VAL A 442 -2.66 16.47 11.77
C VAL A 442 -1.99 17.59 10.99
N LYS A 443 -0.86 17.30 10.31
CA LYS A 443 -0.13 18.27 9.50
C LYS A 443 -1.06 18.97 8.50
N ALA A 444 -1.78 18.19 7.69
CA ALA A 444 -2.68 18.75 6.68
C ALA A 444 -3.86 19.54 7.27
N LEU A 445 -4.34 19.19 8.47
CA LEU A 445 -5.44 19.90 9.14
C LEU A 445 -5.01 21.24 9.75
N VAL A 446 -3.76 21.35 10.20
CA VAL A 446 -3.23 22.57 10.84
C VAL A 446 -2.53 23.51 9.87
N ASP A 447 -2.01 22.98 8.75
CA ASP A 447 -1.28 23.75 7.74
C ASP A 447 -2.24 24.60 6.87
N PRO A 448 -2.13 25.95 6.92
CA PRO A 448 -2.95 26.82 6.09
C PRO A 448 -2.68 26.64 4.60
N ASP A 449 -1.46 26.25 4.21
CA ASP A 449 -1.01 26.10 2.83
C ASP A 449 -1.25 24.70 2.26
N ALA A 450 -1.64 23.74 3.11
CA ALA A 450 -2.02 22.41 2.64
C ALA A 450 -3.15 22.50 1.62
N THR A 451 -3.00 21.70 0.56
CA THR A 451 -3.91 21.66 -0.57
C THR A 451 -5.31 21.24 -0.14
N VAL A 452 -6.32 21.60 -0.95
CA VAL A 452 -7.71 21.18 -0.70
C VAL A 452 -7.80 19.64 -0.62
N THR A 453 -7.04 18.93 -1.43
CA THR A 453 -6.98 17.47 -1.43
C THR A 453 -6.38 16.92 -0.14
N GLU A 454 -5.23 17.42 0.32
CA GLU A 454 -4.59 17.03 1.59
C GLU A 454 -5.53 17.23 2.78
N LYS A 455 -6.19 18.40 2.85
CA LYS A 455 -7.19 18.68 3.89
C LYS A 455 -8.36 17.70 3.82
N GLN A 456 -8.91 17.45 2.64
CA GLN A 456 -10.00 16.51 2.46
C GLN A 456 -9.63 15.08 2.91
N MET A 457 -8.42 14.61 2.61
CA MET A 457 -7.96 13.28 3.01
C MET A 457 -7.72 13.18 4.50
N ALA A 458 -7.11 14.20 5.09
CA ALA A 458 -6.92 14.27 6.53
C ALA A 458 -8.24 14.24 7.30
N TRP A 459 -9.25 14.92 6.77
CA TRP A 459 -10.62 14.88 7.30
C TRP A 459 -11.29 13.51 7.13
N GLN A 460 -11.13 12.87 5.98
CA GLN A 460 -11.64 11.51 5.76
C GLN A 460 -11.00 10.53 6.75
N PHE A 461 -9.68 10.61 6.94
CA PHE A 461 -8.98 9.81 7.94
C PHE A 461 -9.51 10.09 9.34
N ALA A 462 -9.50 11.36 9.78
CA ALA A 462 -9.88 11.74 11.14
C ALA A 462 -11.32 11.31 11.51
N TYR A 463 -12.26 11.52 10.59
CA TYR A 463 -13.67 11.24 10.83
C TYR A 463 -13.99 9.74 10.82
N ARG A 464 -13.35 8.98 9.92
CA ARG A 464 -13.62 7.53 9.77
C ARG A 464 -12.79 6.70 10.74
N MET A 465 -11.51 6.97 10.84
CA MET A 465 -10.60 6.23 11.72
C MET A 465 -10.82 6.60 13.18
N GLY A 466 -11.07 7.87 13.50
CA GLY A 466 -11.28 8.30 14.88
C GLY A 466 -12.48 7.61 15.55
N ALA A 467 -13.61 7.50 14.84
CA ALA A 467 -14.79 6.80 15.35
C ALA A 467 -14.55 5.29 15.52
N ASN A 468 -13.89 4.66 14.54
CA ASN A 468 -13.56 3.24 14.61
C ASN A 468 -12.57 2.94 15.74
N ALA A 469 -11.51 3.73 15.87
CA ALA A 469 -10.51 3.62 16.93
C ALA A 469 -11.13 3.78 18.32
N ALA A 470 -12.02 4.76 18.52
CA ALA A 470 -12.72 4.97 19.78
C ALA A 470 -13.58 3.76 20.18
N THR A 471 -14.34 3.18 19.23
CA THR A 471 -15.10 1.96 19.48
C THR A 471 -14.19 0.79 19.83
N THR A 472 -13.08 0.60 19.11
CA THR A 472 -12.14 -0.48 19.37
C THR A 472 -11.48 -0.36 20.75
N ILE A 473 -11.06 0.85 21.15
CA ILE A 473 -10.52 1.12 22.49
C ILE A 473 -11.56 0.79 23.56
N LYS A 474 -12.79 1.30 23.41
CA LYS A 474 -13.87 1.10 24.38
C LYS A 474 -14.17 -0.39 24.59
N ASN A 475 -14.29 -1.16 23.51
CA ASN A 475 -14.55 -2.60 23.61
C ASN A 475 -13.41 -3.34 24.32
N TYR A 476 -12.16 -2.93 24.10
CA TYR A 476 -11.01 -3.51 24.77
C TYR A 476 -10.97 -3.15 26.27
N GLU A 477 -11.32 -1.91 26.62
CA GLU A 477 -11.44 -1.47 28.02
C GLU A 477 -12.57 -2.20 28.77
N GLU A 478 -13.68 -2.49 28.10
CA GLU A 478 -14.77 -3.30 28.66
C GLU A 478 -14.34 -4.76 28.89
N GLU A 479 -13.47 -5.31 28.04
CA GLU A 479 -12.96 -6.69 28.16
C GLU A 479 -11.89 -6.83 29.24
N VAL A 480 -10.92 -5.90 29.31
CA VAL A 480 -9.72 -6.02 30.16
C VAL A 480 -9.83 -5.21 31.46
N GLY A 481 -10.70 -4.21 31.49
CA GLY A 481 -10.87 -3.23 32.55
C GLY A 481 -10.04 -1.97 32.30
N ALA A 482 -10.71 -0.82 32.18
CA ALA A 482 -10.11 0.47 31.81
C ALA A 482 -8.90 0.91 32.67
N GLU A 483 -8.82 0.49 33.94
CA GLU A 483 -7.69 0.82 34.82
C GLU A 483 -6.40 0.04 34.51
N LYS A 484 -6.48 -0.97 33.64
CA LYS A 484 -5.34 -1.84 33.27
C LYS A 484 -4.74 -1.51 31.90
N THR A 485 -5.31 -0.55 31.19
CA THR A 485 -4.91 -0.18 29.83
C THR A 485 -4.52 1.30 29.78
N ASN A 486 -3.42 1.64 29.10
CA ASN A 486 -3.00 3.04 29.01
C ASN A 486 -3.68 3.83 27.89
N LEU A 487 -4.45 3.16 27.02
CA LEU A 487 -5.08 3.72 25.82
C LEU A 487 -6.07 4.86 26.11
N GLY A 488 -7.15 4.63 26.88
CA GLY A 488 -8.12 5.70 27.17
C GLY A 488 -7.57 6.82 28.05
N LYS A 489 -6.58 6.53 28.91
CA LYS A 489 -5.92 7.54 29.74
C LYS A 489 -5.07 8.50 28.89
N ARG A 490 -4.30 7.99 27.94
CA ARG A 490 -3.46 8.82 27.03
C ARG A 490 -4.31 9.67 26.09
N LEU A 491 -5.37 9.10 25.51
CA LEU A 491 -6.32 9.83 24.67
C LEU A 491 -6.99 10.98 25.45
N LYS A 492 -7.33 10.73 26.72
CA LYS A 492 -7.86 11.75 27.64
C LYS A 492 -6.81 12.80 28.01
N ASP A 493 -5.57 12.42 28.30
CA ASP A 493 -4.50 13.36 28.64
C ASP A 493 -4.18 14.31 27.45
N VAL A 494 -4.17 13.80 26.22
CA VAL A 494 -4.04 14.61 24.99
C VAL A 494 -5.25 15.50 24.77
N SER A 495 -6.46 14.99 25.02
CA SER A 495 -7.69 15.79 24.98
C SER A 495 -7.66 16.92 26.02
N ASP A 496 -7.22 16.64 27.25
CA ASP A 496 -7.15 17.60 28.34
C ASP A 496 -6.08 18.67 28.07
N MET A 497 -4.93 18.30 27.46
CA MET A 497 -3.94 19.25 26.95
C MET A 497 -4.49 20.15 25.83
N ALA A 498 -5.34 19.60 24.95
CA ALA A 498 -5.98 20.34 23.86
C ALA A 498 -7.22 21.15 24.29
N VAL A 499 -7.79 20.90 25.48
CA VAL A 499 -8.90 21.68 26.07
C VAL A 499 -8.35 22.83 26.93
N ALA A 500 -7.17 22.65 27.54
CA ALA A 500 -6.59 23.63 28.45
C ALA A 500 -6.08 24.93 27.78
N GLY A 501 -6.17 25.07 26.46
CA GLY A 501 -5.74 26.28 25.75
C GLY A 501 -6.71 26.75 24.67
N ASP A 502 -7.33 27.91 24.88
CA ASP A 502 -7.88 28.77 23.80
C ASP A 502 -6.79 29.20 22.80
N LYS A 503 -5.52 28.98 23.16
CA LYS A 503 -4.33 29.17 22.34
C LYS A 503 -3.83 27.89 21.67
N PHE A 504 -4.49 26.74 21.77
CA PHE A 504 -3.90 25.48 21.26
C PHE A 504 -3.78 25.46 19.73
N VAL A 505 -4.73 26.05 19.01
CA VAL A 505 -4.66 26.21 17.54
C VAL A 505 -3.64 27.28 17.17
N ASP A 506 -3.61 28.41 17.88
CA ASP A 506 -2.59 29.47 17.67
C ASP A 506 -1.18 28.97 18.02
N VAL A 507 -1.01 28.17 19.08
CA VAL A 507 0.25 27.54 19.48
C VAL A 507 0.60 26.39 18.56
N LEU A 508 -0.35 25.66 17.97
CA LEU A 508 -0.05 24.69 16.92
C LEU A 508 0.27 25.37 15.58
N GLN A 509 -0.30 26.54 15.28
CA GLN A 509 -0.02 27.29 14.06
C GLN A 509 1.29 28.09 14.17
N GLU A 510 1.54 28.74 15.32
CA GLU A 510 2.82 29.37 15.67
C GLU A 510 3.90 28.31 15.90
N ALA A 511 3.59 27.18 16.55
CA ALA A 511 4.52 26.05 16.57
C ALA A 511 4.72 25.56 15.15
N VAL A 512 3.74 25.20 14.33
CA VAL A 512 4.01 24.72 12.95
C VAL A 512 4.86 25.71 12.11
N ALA A 513 4.69 27.02 12.31
CA ALA A 513 5.54 28.06 11.70
C ALA A 513 6.96 28.17 12.33
N GLU A 514 7.12 27.97 13.64
CA GLU A 514 8.40 28.05 14.39
C GLU A 514 9.04 26.67 14.68
N SER A 515 8.33 25.57 14.42
CA SER A 515 8.54 24.17 14.81
C SER A 515 8.71 23.28 13.59
N ALA A 516 8.93 23.86 12.41
CA ALA A 516 9.64 23.18 11.34
C ALA A 516 10.84 22.38 11.90
N PRO A 517 11.63 22.89 12.88
CA PRO A 517 12.73 22.13 13.50
C PRO A 517 12.34 21.03 14.50
N TRP A 518 11.11 21.00 15.06
CA TRP A 518 10.68 19.90 15.95
C TRP A 518 9.89 18.83 15.20
N VAL A 519 9.13 19.19 14.16
CA VAL A 519 8.52 18.22 13.25
C VAL A 519 9.60 17.61 12.34
N GLU A 520 10.50 18.42 11.74
CA GLU A 520 11.74 17.89 11.15
C GLU A 520 12.61 17.24 12.22
N GLY A 521 12.68 17.77 13.43
CA GLY A 521 13.43 17.17 14.54
C GLY A 521 12.87 15.81 14.96
N TYR A 522 11.57 15.58 14.79
CA TYR A 522 10.89 14.32 15.05
C TYR A 522 11.05 13.36 13.87
N PHE A 523 10.96 13.83 12.62
CA PHE A 523 11.30 13.03 11.43
C PHE A 523 12.79 12.70 11.35
N LYS A 524 13.65 13.60 11.82
CA LYS A 524 15.10 13.42 11.98
C LYS A 524 15.41 12.57 13.19
N TYR A 525 14.67 12.68 14.29
CA TYR A 525 14.75 11.74 15.42
C TYR A 525 14.32 10.32 15.00
N LEU A 526 13.29 10.18 14.16
CA LEU A 526 12.86 8.92 13.55
C LEU A 526 13.92 8.38 12.55
N GLY A 527 14.57 9.27 11.79
CA GLY A 527 15.66 8.92 10.88
C GLY A 527 17.02 8.65 11.55
N GLU A 528 17.31 9.26 12.69
CA GLU A 528 18.59 9.15 13.43
C GLU A 528 18.55 8.09 14.54
N ASN A 529 17.37 7.77 15.11
CA ASN A 529 17.25 6.76 16.17
C ASN A 529 16.68 5.41 15.70
N GLY A 530 16.21 5.31 14.45
CA GLY A 530 15.47 4.15 13.96
C GLY A 530 14.17 3.94 14.74
N PHE A 531 13.20 3.25 14.14
CA PHE A 531 11.96 2.88 14.82
C PHE A 531 12.24 2.15 16.15
N PRO A 532 11.97 2.76 17.33
CA PRO A 532 12.11 2.05 18.59
C PRO A 532 10.81 1.28 18.83
N GLY A 533 10.70 0.06 18.28
CA GLY A 533 9.55 -0.80 18.57
C GLY A 533 9.09 -1.81 17.51
N MET A 534 9.99 -2.35 16.69
CA MET A 534 9.73 -3.59 15.93
C MET A 534 10.74 -4.68 16.29
N LEU A 535 10.82 -5.00 17.59
CA LEU A 535 11.26 -6.31 18.09
C LEU A 535 10.43 -6.65 19.34
N SER A 536 9.21 -7.17 19.13
CA SER A 536 8.46 -8.00 20.10
C SER A 536 7.18 -8.55 19.48
#